data_AF-A0A963KVF2-F1
#
_entry.id   AF-A0A963KVF2-F1
#
_cell.length_a   1.000
_cell.length_b   1.000
_cell.length_c   1.000
_cell.angle_alpha   90.00
_cell.angle_beta   90.00
_cell.angle_gamma   90.00
#
_symmetry.space_group_name_H-M   'P 1'
#
loop_
_entity.id
_entity.type
_entity.pdbx_description
1 polymer ?
#
loop_
_entity_poly.entity_id
_entity_poly.type
_entity_poly.pdbx_seq_one_letter_code
_entity_poly.pdbx_strand_id
1 'polypeptide(L)'
;MMGIARSFVGVTALLVACTPNPPTGEAVRESVDEHIAHVLAARSDTPDGRGYLPVAMAEATIARLHAGLAQQNRGDLESMQLHTLHVIHAIDPNRIEVGPGLGFGLDRAVSGIVEEIRIAIDLQSDPHFTMIAGDVLASAEVVLVRAQEAIRTAESVSRTLDSERAAALVAELKGMTDRIVGGVVADEDETKDRIAGEGGLRRIERDMETIATLAAMPPAAYPPAGE
;
A
#
# COMPACT_ATOMS: atom_id res chain seq x y z
N MET A 1 8.47 55.83 82.75
CA MET A 1 7.00 55.77 82.54
C MET A 1 6.81 55.06 81.21
N MET A 2 6.74 53.73 81.16
CA MET A 2 5.55 52.88 81.38
C MET A 2 4.38 53.27 80.46
N GLY A 3 4.14 52.45 79.43
CA GLY A 3 3.00 52.53 78.52
C GLY A 3 2.86 51.22 77.74
N ILE A 4 1.87 50.41 78.12
CA ILE A 4 1.55 49.08 77.58
C ILE A 4 0.38 49.21 76.59
N ALA A 5 0.44 48.56 75.43
CA ALA A 5 -0.72 48.15 74.62
C ALA A 5 -0.30 47.00 73.69
N ARG A 6 -0.57 45.73 74.05
CA ARG A 6 -1.73 44.89 73.71
C ARG A 6 -1.92 44.57 72.20
N SER A 7 -1.66 43.29 71.90
CA SER A 7 -2.33 42.37 70.97
C SER A 7 -2.58 42.78 69.51
N PHE A 8 -2.16 41.94 68.57
CA PHE A 8 -3.07 41.02 67.86
C PHE A 8 -2.25 40.02 67.02
N VAL A 9 -2.61 38.75 67.13
CA VAL A 9 -2.14 37.65 66.26
C VAL A 9 -2.90 37.75 64.94
N GLY A 10 -2.17 37.73 63.83
CA GLY A 10 -2.72 37.64 62.47
C GLY A 10 -1.87 36.68 61.65
N VAL A 11 -2.30 35.41 61.57
CA VAL A 11 -1.76 34.41 60.66
C VAL A 11 -2.23 34.77 59.25
N THR A 12 -1.32 35.22 58.38
CA THR A 12 -1.61 35.41 56.96
C THR A 12 -1.31 34.11 56.22
N ALA A 13 -2.36 33.44 55.75
CA ALA A 13 -2.25 32.27 54.89
C ALA A 13 -1.75 32.67 53.49
N LEU A 14 -0.74 31.95 53.03
CA LEU A 14 -0.15 32.02 51.70
C LEU A 14 -1.10 31.38 50.68
N LEU A 15 -1.71 32.18 49.81
CA LEU A 15 -2.49 31.70 48.66
C LEU A 15 -1.53 31.38 47.50
N VAL A 16 -1.22 30.10 47.33
CA VAL A 16 -0.60 29.58 46.10
C VAL A 16 -1.70 29.52 45.05
N ALA A 17 -1.65 30.42 44.07
CA ALA A 17 -2.49 30.34 42.88
C ALA A 17 -2.02 29.18 42.01
N CYS A 18 -2.77 28.09 42.03
CA CYS A 18 -2.62 26.99 41.08
C CYS A 18 -3.25 27.43 39.76
N THR A 19 -2.45 27.92 38.81
CA THR A 19 -2.91 28.08 37.43
C THR A 19 -3.00 26.69 36.80
N PRO A 20 -4.15 26.25 36.29
CA PRO A 20 -4.20 25.01 35.54
C PRO A 20 -3.38 25.20 34.24
N ASN A 21 -2.37 24.36 34.04
CA ASN A 21 -1.78 24.17 32.72
C ASN A 21 -2.89 23.86 31.70
N PRO A 22 -2.85 24.39 30.47
CA PRO A 22 -3.72 23.88 29.42
C PRO A 22 -3.38 22.41 29.17
N PRO A 23 -4.37 21.55 28.86
CA PRO A 23 -4.09 20.17 28.48
C PRO A 23 -3.27 20.16 27.18
N THR A 24 -1.96 19.94 27.28
CA THR A 24 -1.13 19.54 26.15
C THR A 24 -1.41 18.07 25.88
N GLY A 25 -2.21 17.81 24.85
CA GLY A 25 -2.54 16.44 24.43
C GLY A 25 -3.90 16.35 23.78
N GLU A 26 -4.15 17.12 22.71
CA GLU A 26 -5.11 16.67 21.71
C GLU A 26 -4.45 15.45 21.06
N ALA A 27 -4.97 14.25 21.33
CA ALA A 27 -4.59 13.08 20.54
C ALA A 27 -4.79 13.47 19.08
N VAL A 28 -3.74 13.42 18.26
CA VAL A 28 -3.86 13.62 16.82
C VAL A 28 -4.92 12.61 16.37
N ARG A 29 -6.09 13.11 15.99
CA ARG A 29 -7.14 12.26 15.46
C ARG A 29 -6.70 11.89 14.06
N GLU A 30 -6.29 10.63 13.89
CA GLU A 30 -6.08 10.04 12.57
C GLU A 30 -7.30 10.34 11.69
N SER A 31 -7.05 10.69 10.44
CA SER A 31 -8.09 11.07 9.49
C SER A 31 -8.05 10.14 8.29
N VAL A 32 -9.22 9.89 7.68
CA VAL A 32 -9.32 9.14 6.42
C VAL A 32 -8.38 9.74 5.36
N ASP A 33 -8.34 11.06 5.24
CA ASP A 33 -7.51 11.79 4.28
C ASP A 33 -6.01 11.48 4.43
N GLU A 34 -5.52 11.33 5.66
CA GLU A 34 -4.12 10.99 5.94
C GLU A 34 -3.76 9.60 5.41
N HIS A 35 -4.60 8.60 5.69
CA HIS A 35 -4.37 7.23 5.22
C HIS A 35 -4.50 7.12 3.69
N ILE A 36 -5.45 7.84 3.08
CA ILE A 36 -5.55 7.94 1.62
C ILE A 36 -4.30 8.63 1.02
N ALA A 37 -3.76 9.65 1.69
CA ALA A 37 -2.53 10.32 1.27
C ALA A 37 -1.29 9.41 1.39
N HIS A 38 -1.21 8.52 2.37
CA HIS A 38 -0.15 7.52 2.46
C HIS A 38 -0.16 6.54 1.29
N VAL A 39 -1.34 6.16 0.81
CA VAL A 39 -1.47 5.30 -0.37
C VAL A 39 -1.08 6.04 -1.65
N LEU A 40 -1.59 7.25 -1.84
CA LEU A 40 -1.52 7.95 -3.13
C LEU A 40 -0.30 8.86 -3.30
N ALA A 41 0.11 9.56 -2.25
CA ALA A 41 0.95 10.74 -2.37
C ALA A 41 2.30 10.58 -1.69
N ALA A 42 2.32 10.36 -0.37
CA ALA A 42 3.56 10.42 0.39
C ALA A 42 3.59 9.48 1.60
N ARG A 43 4.71 8.79 1.75
CA ARG A 43 5.00 7.98 2.93
C ARG A 43 6.50 8.02 3.21
N SER A 44 6.88 8.24 4.47
CA SER A 44 8.27 8.59 4.81
C SER A 44 9.26 7.45 4.63
N ASP A 45 8.82 6.20 4.75
CA ASP A 45 9.69 5.02 4.68
C ASP A 45 9.80 4.43 3.26
N THR A 46 9.16 5.05 2.27
CA THR A 46 9.17 4.60 0.87
C THR A 46 10.19 5.35 0.02
N PRO A 47 10.57 4.81 -1.16
CA PRO A 47 11.48 5.47 -2.09
C PRO A 47 10.97 6.84 -2.54
N ASP A 48 11.84 7.84 -2.42
CA ASP A 48 11.58 9.25 -2.75
C ASP A 48 10.43 9.88 -1.96
N GLY A 49 10.02 9.26 -0.85
CA GLY A 49 8.91 9.71 -0.02
C GLY A 49 7.54 9.59 -0.71
N ARG A 50 7.39 8.71 -1.70
CA ARG A 50 6.15 8.53 -2.48
C ARG A 50 5.09 7.72 -1.73
N GLY A 51 3.84 7.77 -2.18
CA GLY A 51 2.80 6.87 -1.67
C GLY A 51 3.09 5.40 -1.96
N TYR A 52 2.42 4.50 -1.24
CA TYR A 52 2.58 3.05 -1.45
C TYR A 52 2.18 2.61 -2.88
N LEU A 53 1.09 3.15 -3.44
CA LEU A 53 0.63 2.77 -4.78
C LEU A 53 1.61 3.15 -5.90
N PRO A 54 2.13 4.38 -6.01
CA PRO A 54 3.12 4.70 -7.05
C PRO A 54 4.42 3.91 -6.89
N VAL A 55 4.79 3.49 -5.68
CA VAL A 55 5.94 2.60 -5.45
C VAL A 55 5.64 1.17 -5.92
N ALA A 56 4.47 0.62 -5.56
CA ALA A 56 4.02 -0.68 -6.04
C ALA A 56 3.98 -0.73 -7.58
N MET A 57 3.44 0.29 -8.23
CA MET A 57 3.39 0.40 -9.69
C MET A 57 4.79 0.44 -10.33
N ALA A 58 5.74 1.16 -9.73
CA ALA A 58 7.10 1.23 -10.22
C ALA A 58 7.81 -0.14 -10.11
N GLU A 59 7.77 -0.77 -8.93
CA GLU A 59 8.39 -2.09 -8.71
C GLU A 59 7.75 -3.16 -9.60
N ALA A 60 6.42 -3.20 -9.73
CA ALA A 60 5.75 -4.14 -10.63
C ALA A 60 6.08 -3.89 -12.12
N THR A 61 6.29 -2.63 -12.52
CA THR A 61 6.70 -2.32 -13.90
C THR A 61 8.12 -2.80 -14.18
N ILE A 62 9.02 -2.70 -13.20
CA ILE A 62 10.38 -3.24 -13.28
C ILE A 62 10.33 -4.77 -13.37
N ALA A 63 9.55 -5.44 -12.51
CA ALA A 63 9.32 -6.88 -12.59
C ALA A 63 8.79 -7.30 -13.97
N ARG A 64 7.76 -6.61 -14.50
CA ARG A 64 7.19 -6.87 -15.83
C ARG A 64 8.20 -6.67 -16.96
N LEU A 65 9.02 -5.62 -16.88
CA LEU A 65 10.09 -5.36 -17.84
C LEU A 65 11.08 -6.52 -17.87
N HIS A 66 11.58 -6.95 -16.70
CA HIS A 66 12.57 -8.01 -16.64
C HIS A 66 12.01 -9.38 -17.02
N ALA A 67 10.77 -9.70 -16.68
CA ALA A 67 10.10 -10.89 -17.21
C ALA A 67 10.00 -10.83 -18.76
N GLY A 68 9.77 -9.65 -19.32
CA GLY A 68 9.75 -9.44 -20.78
C GLY A 68 11.13 -9.63 -21.43
N LEU A 69 12.19 -9.12 -20.80
CA LEU A 69 13.57 -9.30 -21.28
C LEU A 69 14.00 -10.78 -21.22
N ALA A 70 13.69 -11.48 -20.12
CA ALA A 70 13.88 -12.93 -20.03
C ALA A 70 13.17 -13.66 -21.18
N GLN A 71 11.93 -13.27 -21.48
CA GLN A 71 11.13 -13.91 -22.53
C GLN A 71 11.67 -13.66 -23.96
N GLN A 72 12.36 -12.55 -24.19
CA GLN A 72 12.99 -12.26 -25.49
C GLN A 72 14.25 -13.10 -25.72
N ASN A 73 14.93 -13.52 -24.65
CA ASN A 73 16.21 -14.23 -24.70
C ASN A 73 16.07 -15.75 -24.46
N ARG A 74 15.07 -16.41 -25.06
CA ARG A 74 14.74 -17.83 -24.77
C ARG A 74 15.84 -18.84 -25.10
N GLY A 75 16.80 -18.48 -25.94
CA GLY A 75 17.94 -19.32 -26.29
C GLY A 75 19.12 -19.22 -25.31
N ASP A 76 19.05 -18.29 -24.35
CA ASP A 76 20.13 -17.98 -23.41
C ASP A 76 19.63 -18.20 -21.98
N LEU A 77 20.02 -19.34 -21.40
CA LEU A 77 19.64 -19.72 -20.04
C LEU A 77 20.16 -18.72 -19.01
N GLU A 78 21.40 -18.25 -19.16
CA GLU A 78 22.01 -17.32 -18.21
C GLU A 78 21.27 -15.98 -18.22
N SER A 79 20.91 -15.48 -19.41
CA SER A 79 20.10 -14.26 -19.53
C SER A 79 18.71 -14.42 -18.91
N MET A 80 18.04 -15.56 -19.14
CA MET A 80 16.74 -15.84 -18.51
C MET A 80 16.83 -15.88 -16.99
N GLN A 81 17.87 -16.53 -16.44
CA GLN A 81 18.10 -16.60 -15.00
C GLN A 81 18.39 -15.22 -14.42
N LEU A 82 19.29 -14.44 -15.03
CA LEU A 82 19.63 -13.09 -14.59
C LEU A 82 18.40 -12.19 -14.49
N HIS A 83 17.63 -12.09 -15.58
CA HIS A 83 16.44 -11.24 -15.58
C HIS A 83 15.36 -11.75 -14.63
N THR A 84 15.28 -13.06 -14.41
CA THR A 84 14.34 -13.61 -13.44
C THR A 84 14.74 -13.30 -11.99
N LEU A 85 16.03 -13.25 -11.67
CA LEU A 85 16.50 -12.76 -10.36
C LEU A 85 16.14 -11.29 -10.13
N HIS A 86 16.19 -10.47 -11.19
CA HIS A 86 15.71 -9.08 -11.11
C HIS A 86 14.20 -8.98 -10.83
N VAL A 87 13.39 -9.91 -11.36
CA VAL A 87 11.97 -9.99 -11.02
C VAL A 87 11.80 -10.27 -9.53
N ILE A 88 12.57 -11.22 -8.96
CA ILE A 88 12.51 -11.53 -7.53
C ILE A 88 12.90 -10.29 -6.72
N HIS A 89 13.99 -9.60 -7.07
CA HIS A 89 14.41 -8.38 -6.37
C HIS A 89 13.32 -7.29 -6.37
N ALA A 90 12.71 -7.00 -7.52
CA ALA A 90 11.66 -6.00 -7.61
C ALA A 90 10.40 -6.37 -6.80
N ILE A 91 10.10 -7.67 -6.65
CA ILE A 91 8.95 -8.12 -5.85
C ILE A 91 9.29 -8.16 -4.35
N ASP A 92 10.41 -8.76 -3.99
CA ASP A 92 10.89 -8.99 -2.62
C ASP A 92 12.44 -8.86 -2.55
N PRO A 93 12.96 -7.64 -2.29
CA PRO A 93 14.39 -7.39 -2.19
C PRO A 93 15.10 -8.17 -1.08
N ASN A 94 14.36 -8.72 -0.10
CA ASN A 94 14.99 -9.52 0.97
C ASN A 94 15.43 -10.90 0.48
N ARG A 95 14.86 -11.40 -0.63
CA ARG A 95 15.28 -12.68 -1.25
C ARG A 95 16.50 -12.52 -2.14
N ILE A 96 16.59 -11.39 -2.84
CA ILE A 96 17.70 -11.04 -3.73
C ILE A 96 18.04 -9.58 -3.46
N GLU A 97 19.15 -9.34 -2.76
CA GLU A 97 19.54 -8.02 -2.27
C GLU A 97 19.85 -7.04 -3.40
N VAL A 98 20.44 -7.54 -4.50
CA VAL A 98 20.93 -6.72 -5.61
C VAL A 98 20.10 -6.95 -6.86
N GLY A 99 19.55 -5.88 -7.40
CA GLY A 99 18.85 -5.89 -8.66
C GLY A 99 18.37 -4.50 -9.06
N PRO A 100 17.82 -4.36 -10.29
CA PRO A 100 17.05 -3.20 -10.67
C PRO A 100 15.70 -3.24 -9.94
N GLY A 101 15.38 -2.15 -9.27
CA GLY A 101 14.25 -2.01 -8.36
C GLY A 101 14.42 -0.71 -7.59
N LEU A 102 13.39 -0.29 -6.87
CA LEU A 102 13.53 0.82 -5.93
C LEU A 102 14.10 0.37 -4.58
N GLY A 103 14.30 -0.94 -4.40
CA GLY A 103 14.78 -1.56 -3.17
C GLY A 103 13.73 -1.64 -2.07
N PHE A 104 12.45 -1.38 -2.39
CA PHE A 104 11.36 -1.44 -1.42
C PHE A 104 10.55 -2.72 -1.53
N GLY A 105 10.34 -3.19 -2.76
CA GLY A 105 9.60 -4.40 -3.06
C GLY A 105 8.10 -4.17 -3.26
N LEU A 106 7.56 -4.80 -4.30
CA LEU A 106 6.13 -4.83 -4.58
C LEU A 106 5.31 -5.36 -3.38
N ASP A 107 5.77 -6.46 -2.78
CA ASP A 107 5.04 -7.16 -1.70
C ASP A 107 4.84 -6.24 -0.48
N ARG A 108 5.90 -5.53 -0.08
CA ARG A 108 5.85 -4.54 1.00
C ARG A 108 4.97 -3.35 0.62
N ALA A 109 5.09 -2.83 -0.59
CA ALA A 109 4.29 -1.68 -1.04
C ALA A 109 2.80 -2.00 -1.02
N VAL A 110 2.39 -3.15 -1.56
CA VAL A 110 0.99 -3.55 -1.58
C VAL A 110 0.46 -3.87 -0.19
N SER A 111 1.29 -4.45 0.69
CA SER A 111 0.94 -4.64 2.09
C SER A 111 0.65 -3.32 2.81
N GLY A 112 1.43 -2.27 2.51
CA GLY A 112 1.15 -0.91 2.99
C GLY A 112 -0.19 -0.36 2.50
N ILE A 113 -0.56 -0.60 1.24
CA ILE A 113 -1.90 -0.24 0.73
C ILE A 113 -2.99 -0.92 1.54
N VAL A 114 -2.85 -2.23 1.81
CA VAL A 114 -3.82 -3.00 2.60
C VAL A 114 -3.98 -2.44 4.00
N GLU A 115 -2.88 -2.09 4.67
CA GLU A 115 -2.89 -1.53 6.02
C GLU A 115 -3.62 -0.18 6.07
N GLU A 116 -3.23 0.77 5.23
CA GLU A 116 -3.81 2.13 5.22
C GLU A 116 -5.30 2.09 4.87
N ILE A 117 -5.72 1.23 3.94
CA ILE A 117 -7.14 1.13 3.54
C ILE A 117 -8.00 0.49 4.62
N ARG A 118 -7.48 -0.49 5.37
CA ARG A 118 -8.20 -1.06 6.53
C ARG A 118 -8.44 0.01 7.60
N ILE A 119 -7.43 0.83 7.90
CA ILE A 119 -7.59 1.92 8.88
C ILE A 119 -8.59 2.96 8.34
N ALA A 120 -8.51 3.33 7.06
CA ALA A 120 -9.45 4.27 6.45
C ALA A 120 -10.91 3.79 6.51
N ILE A 121 -11.16 2.49 6.32
CA ILE A 121 -12.49 1.87 6.48
C ILE A 121 -12.97 1.99 7.94
N ASP A 122 -12.11 1.73 8.92
CA ASP A 122 -12.48 1.81 10.34
C ASP A 122 -12.84 3.24 10.79
N LEU A 123 -12.29 4.25 10.10
CA LEU A 123 -12.55 5.68 10.35
C LEU A 123 -13.74 6.25 9.57
N GLN A 124 -14.29 5.52 8.59
CA GLN A 124 -15.34 6.00 7.69
C GLN A 124 -16.59 5.11 7.76
N SER A 125 -17.76 5.74 7.95
CA SER A 125 -19.04 5.01 7.99
C SER A 125 -19.84 5.06 6.70
N ASP A 126 -19.41 5.83 5.69
CA ASP A 126 -20.09 5.92 4.40
C ASP A 126 -20.09 4.55 3.67
N PRO A 127 -21.28 3.97 3.36
CA PRO A 127 -21.34 2.64 2.75
C PRO A 127 -20.73 2.56 1.36
N HIS A 128 -20.77 3.66 0.59
CA HIS A 128 -20.22 3.69 -0.77
C HIS A 128 -18.70 3.71 -0.73
N PHE A 129 -18.10 4.52 0.14
CA PHE A 129 -16.67 4.50 0.45
C PHE A 129 -16.22 3.10 0.86
N THR A 130 -16.89 2.49 1.85
CA THR A 130 -16.49 1.18 2.38
C THR A 130 -16.61 0.07 1.33
N MET A 131 -17.58 0.16 0.43
CA MET A 131 -17.69 -0.77 -0.70
C MET A 131 -16.49 -0.69 -1.63
N ILE A 132 -16.09 0.51 -2.08
CA ILE A 132 -14.96 0.67 -3.01
C ILE A 132 -13.63 0.37 -2.32
N ALA A 133 -13.48 0.79 -1.07
CA ALA A 133 -12.31 0.44 -0.26
C ALA A 133 -12.17 -1.09 -0.07
N GLY A 134 -13.30 -1.80 0.07
CA GLY A 134 -13.33 -3.26 0.04
C GLY A 134 -12.83 -3.86 -1.28
N ASP A 135 -13.19 -3.28 -2.42
CA ASP A 135 -12.72 -3.71 -3.74
C ASP A 135 -11.19 -3.48 -3.90
N VAL A 136 -10.66 -2.38 -3.33
CA VAL A 136 -9.21 -2.12 -3.26
C VAL A 136 -8.50 -3.20 -2.46
N LEU A 137 -9.00 -3.53 -1.26
CA LEU A 137 -8.41 -4.57 -0.41
C LEU A 137 -8.36 -5.92 -1.13
N ALA A 138 -9.46 -6.32 -1.74
CA ALA A 138 -9.52 -7.59 -2.43
C ALA A 138 -8.60 -7.63 -3.66
N SER A 139 -8.49 -6.52 -4.40
CA SER A 139 -7.53 -6.40 -5.50
C SER A 139 -6.08 -6.46 -5.02
N ALA A 140 -5.76 -5.83 -3.90
CA ALA A 140 -4.42 -5.85 -3.30
C ALA A 140 -4.03 -7.27 -2.83
N GLU A 141 -4.95 -8.01 -2.21
CA GLU A 141 -4.73 -9.40 -1.81
C GLU A 141 -4.48 -10.31 -3.03
N VAL A 142 -5.21 -10.12 -4.14
CA VAL A 142 -4.94 -10.81 -5.41
C VAL A 142 -3.54 -10.51 -5.94
N VAL A 143 -3.09 -9.24 -5.86
CA VAL A 143 -1.73 -8.85 -6.27
C VAL A 143 -0.67 -9.56 -5.41
N LEU A 144 -0.86 -9.62 -4.09
CA LEU A 144 0.07 -10.31 -3.18
C LEU A 144 0.17 -11.81 -3.50
N VAL A 145 -0.96 -12.49 -3.72
CA VAL A 145 -0.97 -13.91 -4.09
C VAL A 145 -0.18 -14.14 -5.39
N ARG A 146 -0.41 -13.30 -6.41
CA ARG A 146 0.29 -13.40 -7.69
C ARG A 146 1.77 -13.06 -7.58
N ALA A 147 2.14 -12.11 -6.73
CA ALA A 147 3.54 -11.78 -6.46
C ALA A 147 4.29 -13.01 -5.92
N GLN A 148 3.67 -13.74 -4.98
CA GLN A 148 4.26 -14.97 -4.43
C GLN A 148 4.30 -16.13 -5.43
N GLU A 149 3.30 -16.25 -6.31
CA GLU A 149 3.34 -17.18 -7.46
C GLU A 149 4.46 -16.84 -8.43
N ALA A 150 4.61 -15.56 -8.79
CA ALA A 150 5.66 -15.08 -9.67
C ALA A 150 7.05 -15.37 -9.09
N ILE A 151 7.26 -15.15 -7.78
CA ILE A 151 8.52 -15.51 -7.13
C ILE A 151 8.79 -17.02 -7.21
N ARG A 152 7.80 -17.88 -6.94
CA ARG A 152 8.00 -19.35 -7.02
C ARG A 152 8.37 -19.82 -8.43
N THR A 153 7.71 -19.25 -9.44
CA THR A 153 8.05 -19.52 -10.85
C THR A 153 9.44 -18.99 -11.18
N ALA A 154 9.77 -17.79 -10.69
CA ALA A 154 11.07 -17.18 -10.90
C ALA A 154 12.23 -18.00 -10.29
N GLU A 155 12.06 -18.50 -9.07
CA GLU A 155 13.01 -19.40 -8.43
C GLU A 155 13.17 -20.74 -9.17
N SER A 156 12.12 -21.19 -9.86
CA SER A 156 12.18 -22.39 -10.70
C SER A 156 13.05 -22.16 -11.95
N VAL A 157 12.94 -20.99 -12.58
CA VAL A 157 13.83 -20.58 -13.69
C VAL A 157 15.27 -20.46 -13.20
N SER A 158 15.50 -19.86 -12.03
CA SER A 158 16.86 -19.61 -11.53
C SER A 158 17.64 -20.89 -11.19
N ARG A 159 16.95 -22.02 -11.00
CA ARG A 159 17.55 -23.32 -10.61
C ARG A 159 17.61 -24.34 -11.74
N THR A 160 16.87 -24.14 -12.84
CA THR A 160 16.87 -25.10 -13.95
C THR A 160 18.17 -25.01 -14.76
N LEU A 161 18.63 -26.16 -15.25
CA LEU A 161 19.76 -26.26 -16.19
C LEU A 161 19.29 -26.50 -17.64
N ASP A 162 17.97 -26.56 -17.84
CA ASP A 162 17.31 -26.80 -19.11
C ASP A 162 16.73 -25.48 -19.65
N SER A 163 17.29 -25.02 -20.77
CA SER A 163 16.89 -23.79 -21.46
C SER A 163 15.45 -23.85 -21.99
N GLU A 164 14.98 -25.00 -22.47
CA GLU A 164 13.61 -25.14 -22.97
C GLU A 164 12.62 -25.05 -21.81
N ARG A 165 12.93 -25.72 -20.70
CA ARG A 165 12.14 -25.62 -19.47
C ARG A 165 12.14 -24.19 -18.90
N ALA A 166 13.29 -23.51 -18.90
CA ALA A 166 13.41 -22.12 -18.49
C ALA A 166 12.52 -21.21 -19.35
N ALA A 167 12.56 -21.38 -20.67
CA ALA A 167 11.75 -20.58 -21.60
C ALA A 167 10.24 -20.73 -21.36
N ALA A 168 9.78 -21.95 -21.05
CA ALA A 168 8.38 -22.19 -20.70
C ALA A 168 7.96 -21.49 -19.40
N LEU A 169 8.78 -21.61 -18.35
CA LEU A 169 8.54 -20.97 -17.05
C LEU A 169 8.60 -19.43 -17.14
N VAL A 170 9.51 -18.89 -17.94
CA VAL A 170 9.61 -17.44 -18.20
C VAL A 170 8.36 -16.92 -18.91
N ALA A 171 7.77 -17.67 -19.84
CA ALA A 171 6.53 -17.27 -20.48
C ALA A 171 5.37 -17.21 -19.47
N GLU A 172 5.31 -18.14 -18.53
CA GLU A 172 4.37 -18.12 -17.42
C GLU A 172 4.59 -16.91 -16.49
N LEU A 173 5.85 -16.66 -16.10
CA LEU A 173 6.25 -15.52 -15.28
C LEU A 173 5.86 -14.17 -15.93
N LYS A 174 6.05 -14.05 -17.25
CA LYS A 174 5.63 -12.86 -18.01
C LYS A 174 4.12 -12.66 -17.93
N GLY A 175 3.33 -13.73 -18.09
CA GLY A 175 1.88 -13.67 -17.94
C GLY A 175 1.45 -13.25 -16.53
N MET A 176 2.12 -13.76 -15.49
CA MET A 176 1.85 -13.36 -14.10
C MET A 176 2.15 -11.88 -13.85
N THR A 177 3.33 -11.40 -14.28
CA THR A 177 3.70 -9.98 -14.10
C THR A 177 2.84 -9.01 -14.90
N ASP A 178 2.34 -9.42 -16.08
CA ASP A 178 1.33 -8.67 -16.82
C ASP A 178 0.01 -8.54 -16.03
N ARG A 179 -0.45 -9.63 -15.41
CA ARG A 179 -1.67 -9.66 -14.60
C ARG A 179 -1.52 -8.91 -13.27
N ILE A 180 -0.33 -8.88 -12.68
CA ILE A 180 -0.04 -8.06 -11.49
C ILE A 180 -0.30 -6.59 -11.79
N VAL A 181 0.26 -6.08 -12.89
CA VAL A 181 0.06 -4.67 -13.26
C VAL A 181 -1.37 -4.44 -13.77
N GLY A 182 -1.83 -5.33 -14.64
CA GLY A 182 -3.00 -5.06 -15.47
C GLY A 182 -4.32 -5.63 -15.02
N GLY A 183 -4.32 -6.60 -14.10
CA GLY A 183 -5.47 -7.45 -13.83
C GLY A 183 -5.71 -8.49 -14.91
N VAL A 184 -6.82 -9.22 -14.79
CA VAL A 184 -7.37 -10.06 -15.86
C VAL A 184 -8.53 -9.30 -16.49
N VAL A 185 -8.67 -9.35 -17.81
CA VAL A 185 -9.83 -8.76 -18.49
C VAL A 185 -11.04 -9.61 -18.12
N ALA A 186 -12.06 -8.99 -17.53
CA ALA A 186 -13.34 -9.64 -17.22
C ALA A 186 -13.92 -10.30 -18.47
N ASP A 187 -14.54 -11.46 -18.31
CA ASP A 187 -15.58 -11.87 -19.22
C ASP A 187 -16.73 -10.85 -19.18
N GLU A 188 -17.48 -10.72 -20.27
CA GLU A 188 -18.44 -9.62 -20.50
C GLU A 188 -19.65 -9.57 -19.53
N ASP A 189 -19.64 -10.35 -18.44
CA ASP A 189 -20.66 -10.34 -17.39
C ASP A 189 -20.11 -9.72 -16.10
N GLU A 190 -20.23 -8.39 -16.01
CA GLU A 190 -19.77 -7.53 -14.90
C GLU A 190 -20.37 -7.88 -13.53
N THR A 191 -21.26 -8.87 -13.45
CA THR A 191 -22.13 -9.11 -12.30
C THR A 191 -21.76 -10.32 -11.42
N LYS A 192 -20.79 -11.18 -11.79
CA LYS A 192 -20.50 -12.39 -10.98
C LYS A 192 -19.06 -12.65 -10.54
N ASP A 193 -18.04 -12.03 -11.13
CA ASP A 193 -16.63 -12.27 -10.77
C ASP A 193 -15.84 -11.00 -10.40
N ARG A 194 -16.54 -9.92 -9.98
CA ARG A 194 -16.03 -8.55 -9.70
C ARG A 194 -14.73 -8.44 -8.88
N ILE A 195 -14.33 -9.49 -8.19
CA ILE A 195 -13.20 -9.55 -7.24
C ILE A 195 -12.33 -10.82 -7.40
N ALA A 196 -12.87 -11.95 -7.87
CA ALA A 196 -12.19 -13.25 -7.84
C ALA A 196 -11.28 -13.45 -9.06
N GLY A 197 -10.11 -12.80 -9.04
CA GLY A 197 -9.08 -13.02 -10.05
C GLY A 197 -9.01 -11.95 -11.15
N GLU A 198 -9.75 -10.85 -11.03
CA GLU A 198 -9.67 -9.72 -11.97
C GLU A 198 -8.74 -8.60 -11.48
N GLY A 199 -8.49 -8.54 -10.17
CA GLY A 199 -7.74 -7.46 -9.52
C GLY A 199 -6.30 -7.30 -10.03
N GLY A 200 -5.80 -6.08 -10.03
CA GLY A 200 -4.44 -5.72 -10.42
C GLY A 200 -4.14 -4.27 -10.02
N LEU A 201 -2.89 -3.83 -10.10
CA LEU A 201 -2.52 -2.49 -9.61
C LEU A 201 -3.27 -1.35 -10.33
N ARG A 202 -3.57 -1.50 -11.63
CA ARG A 202 -4.41 -0.52 -12.36
C ARG A 202 -5.85 -0.44 -11.87
N ARG A 203 -6.41 -1.52 -11.31
CA ARG A 203 -7.73 -1.48 -10.68
C ARG A 203 -7.68 -0.71 -9.37
N ILE A 204 -6.66 -0.99 -8.55
CA ILE A 204 -6.40 -0.25 -7.31
C ILE A 204 -6.24 1.25 -7.61
N GLU A 205 -5.47 1.62 -8.63
CA GLU A 205 -5.30 3.01 -9.05
C GLU A 205 -6.63 3.72 -9.34
N ARG A 206 -7.48 3.12 -10.17
CA ARG A 206 -8.81 3.68 -10.50
C ARG A 206 -9.72 3.78 -9.27
N ASP A 207 -9.76 2.74 -8.45
CA ASP A 207 -10.63 2.70 -7.27
C ASP A 207 -10.15 3.72 -6.22
N MET A 208 -8.83 3.92 -6.10
CA MET A 208 -8.24 4.93 -5.21
C MET A 208 -8.52 6.37 -5.67
N GLU A 209 -8.55 6.65 -6.97
CA GLU A 209 -9.01 7.95 -7.49
C GLU A 209 -10.46 8.25 -7.07
N THR A 210 -11.31 7.21 -7.09
CA THR A 210 -12.70 7.32 -6.66
C THR A 210 -12.80 7.54 -5.15
N ILE A 211 -12.04 6.77 -4.35
CA ILE A 211 -11.97 6.92 -2.89
C ILE A 211 -11.49 8.31 -2.49
N ALA A 212 -10.45 8.85 -3.13
CA ALA A 212 -9.96 10.20 -2.86
C ALA A 212 -11.02 11.27 -3.14
N THR A 213 -11.81 11.09 -4.19
CA THR A 213 -12.94 11.97 -4.49
C THR A 213 -14.01 11.87 -3.40
N LEU A 214 -14.37 10.66 -2.96
CA LEU A 214 -15.37 10.44 -1.92
C LEU A 214 -14.93 10.99 -0.55
N ALA A 215 -13.64 10.87 -0.20
CA ALA A 215 -13.08 11.39 1.04
C ALA A 215 -13.15 12.93 1.09
N ALA A 216 -12.97 13.60 -0.05
CA ALA A 216 -13.05 15.06 -0.17
C ALA A 216 -14.49 15.62 -0.19
N MET A 217 -15.53 14.79 -0.29
CA MET A 217 -16.93 15.25 -0.35
C MET A 217 -17.53 15.43 1.05
N PRO A 218 -18.30 16.51 1.30
CA PRO A 218 -19.10 16.61 2.51
C PRO A 218 -20.21 15.52 2.50
N PRO A 219 -20.58 14.93 3.65
CA PRO A 219 -21.51 13.79 3.73
C PRO A 219 -22.89 13.99 3.08
N ALA A 220 -23.29 15.23 2.81
CA ALA A 220 -24.56 15.57 2.18
C ALA A 220 -24.53 15.57 0.64
N ALA A 221 -23.39 15.31 0.01
CA ALA A 221 -23.20 15.41 -1.44
C ALA A 221 -23.02 14.05 -2.16
N TYR A 222 -23.09 12.92 -1.44
CA TYR A 222 -22.96 11.61 -2.08
C TYR A 222 -24.15 11.34 -3.00
N PRO A 223 -23.92 10.92 -4.26
CA PRO A 223 -25.01 10.45 -5.11
C PRO A 223 -25.69 9.24 -4.47
N PRO A 224 -27.01 9.07 -4.62
CA PRO A 224 -27.69 7.90 -4.11
C PRO A 224 -27.09 6.63 -4.75
N ALA A 225 -26.85 5.61 -3.93
CA ALA A 225 -26.30 4.35 -4.40
C ALA A 225 -27.25 3.69 -5.42
N GLY A 226 -26.82 3.59 -6.68
CA GLY A 226 -27.41 2.75 -7.71
C GLY A 226 -28.40 3.43 -8.66
N GLU A 227 -27.89 4.12 -9.69
CA GLU A 227 -28.57 4.23 -10.99
C GLU A 227 -27.87 3.36 -12.03
#